data_AF-F3QKK3-F1
#
_entry.id   AF-F3QKK3-F1
#
_cell.length_a   1.000
_cell.length_b   1.000
_cell.length_c   1.000
_cell.angle_alpha   90.00
_cell.angle_beta   90.00
_cell.angle_gamma   90.00
#
_symmetry.space_group_name_H-M   'P 1'
#
loop_
_entity.id
_entity.type
_entity.pdbx_description
1 polymer ?
#
loop_
_entity_poly.entity_id
_entity_poly.type
_entity_poly.pdbx_seq_one_letter_code
_entity_poly.pdbx_strand_id
1 'polypeptide(L)'
;MYPEPIYKALARQPLYLGIPLIPLLLVGITGFSLALLIYMPAVVFVFLILYVMRSLCEKDEQLFHQLYLYWLLNYKSFPNRAYWKSVISFAPNVKEKEIPLLISRADQTFLASKELNQYD
;
A
#
# COMPACT_ATOMS: atom_id res chain seq x y z
N MET A 1 16.77 11.56 -16.41
CA MET A 1 15.45 11.16 -15.87
C MET A 1 15.62 9.73 -15.37
N TYR A 2 15.61 9.53 -14.04
CA TYR A 2 16.01 8.26 -13.40
C TYR A 2 14.99 7.14 -13.71
N PRO A 3 15.33 5.85 -13.51
CA PRO A 3 14.44 4.74 -13.82
C PRO A 3 13.30 4.66 -12.79
N GLU A 4 12.29 5.52 -12.95
CA GLU A 4 11.04 5.54 -12.20
C GLU A 4 10.19 4.23 -12.31
N PRO A 5 10.24 3.39 -13.37
CA PRO A 5 9.25 2.30 -13.50
C PRO A 5 9.52 1.10 -12.57
N ILE A 6 10.78 0.86 -12.18
CA ILE A 6 11.14 -0.30 -11.37
C ILE A 6 10.59 -0.16 -9.93
N TYR A 7 10.77 1.01 -9.33
CA TYR A 7 10.27 1.29 -7.98
C TYR A 7 8.75 1.29 -7.91
N LYS A 8 8.10 1.80 -8.96
CA LYS A 8 6.63 1.80 -9.04
C LYS A 8 6.07 0.38 -9.10
N ALA A 9 6.73 -0.53 -9.83
CA ALA A 9 6.34 -1.94 -9.89
C ALA A 9 6.53 -2.67 -8.55
N LEU A 10 7.58 -2.34 -7.79
CA LEU A 10 7.85 -2.94 -6.47
C LEU A 10 6.89 -2.47 -5.37
N ALA A 11 6.31 -1.28 -5.51
CA ALA A 11 5.34 -0.72 -4.56
C ALA A 11 3.88 -1.12 -4.86
N ARG A 12 3.63 -1.87 -5.95
CA ARG A 12 2.30 -2.35 -6.29
C ARG A 12 1.84 -3.43 -5.33
N GLN A 13 0.56 -3.37 -4.96
CA GLN A 13 -0.04 -4.47 -4.25
C GLN A 13 -0.16 -5.69 -5.17
N PRO A 14 0.01 -6.91 -4.64
CA PRO A 14 -0.27 -8.11 -5.40
C PRO A 14 -1.77 -8.17 -5.71
N LEU A 15 -2.10 -8.04 -7.00
CA LEU A 15 -3.46 -8.12 -7.54
C LEU A 15 -3.64 -9.45 -8.27
N TYR A 16 -4.78 -10.09 -8.05
CA TYR A 16 -5.20 -11.27 -8.81
C TYR A 16 -6.61 -10.99 -9.37
N LEU A 17 -6.79 -11.13 -10.69
CA LEU A 17 -8.03 -10.77 -11.40
C LEU A 17 -8.49 -9.31 -11.15
N GLY A 18 -7.55 -8.40 -10.88
CA GLY A 18 -7.84 -7.01 -10.56
C GLY A 18 -8.33 -6.77 -9.12
N ILE A 19 -8.27 -7.78 -8.25
CA ILE A 19 -8.65 -7.70 -6.83
C ILE A 19 -7.40 -7.92 -5.97
N PRO A 20 -7.19 -7.16 -4.88
CA PRO A 20 -6.02 -7.36 -4.05
C PRO A 20 -6.07 -8.72 -3.34
N LEU A 21 -4.92 -9.38 -3.22
CA LEU A 21 -4.84 -10.79 -2.81
C LEU A 21 -5.40 -11.04 -1.39
N ILE A 22 -5.15 -10.13 -0.45
CA ILE A 22 -5.65 -10.21 0.93
C ILE A 22 -7.19 -10.17 0.97
N PRO A 23 -7.86 -9.12 0.44
CA PRO A 23 -9.31 -9.09 0.39
C PRO A 23 -9.93 -10.20 -0.45
N LEU A 24 -9.26 -10.65 -1.53
CA LEU A 24 -9.72 -11.80 -2.30
C LEU A 24 -9.76 -13.08 -1.44
N LEU A 25 -8.72 -13.36 -0.67
CA LEU A 25 -8.72 -14.53 0.22
C LEU A 25 -9.73 -14.39 1.35
N LEU A 26 -9.80 -13.22 1.97
CA LEU A 26 -10.71 -12.96 3.08
C LEU A 26 -12.17 -13.03 2.60
N VAL A 27 -12.59 -12.17 1.68
CA VAL A 27 -13.98 -12.11 1.22
C VAL A 27 -14.32 -13.31 0.34
N GLY A 28 -13.41 -13.70 -0.55
CA GLY A 28 -13.63 -14.79 -1.50
C GLY A 28 -13.73 -16.14 -0.81
N ILE A 29 -12.73 -16.57 -0.03
CA ILE A 29 -12.78 -17.91 0.58
C ILE A 29 -13.70 -17.91 1.80
N THR A 30 -13.47 -17.00 2.76
CA THR A 30 -14.23 -17.04 4.02
C THR A 30 -15.67 -16.60 3.81
N GLY A 31 -15.91 -15.56 3.00
CA GLY A 31 -17.26 -15.09 2.69
C GLY A 31 -18.05 -16.09 1.87
N PHE A 32 -17.44 -16.75 0.87
CA PHE A 32 -18.10 -17.81 0.11
C PHE A 32 -18.44 -19.02 0.98
N SER A 33 -17.49 -19.49 1.80
CA SER A 33 -17.73 -20.63 2.70
C SER A 33 -18.85 -20.34 3.71
N LEU A 34 -18.87 -19.12 4.27
CA LEU A 34 -19.90 -18.68 5.20
C LEU A 34 -21.27 -18.53 4.52
N ALA A 35 -21.31 -18.01 3.29
CA ALA A 35 -22.54 -17.90 2.51
C ALA A 35 -23.15 -19.28 2.23
N LEU A 36 -22.33 -20.27 1.84
CA LEU A 36 -22.80 -21.64 1.65
C LEU A 36 -23.35 -22.26 2.94
N LEU A 37 -22.77 -21.94 4.10
CA LEU A 37 -23.20 -22.47 5.39
C LEU A 37 -24.54 -21.87 5.87
N ILE A 38 -24.72 -20.56 5.71
CA ILE A 38 -25.90 -19.85 6.23
C ILE A 38 -27.07 -19.91 5.26
N TYR A 39 -26.83 -19.54 4.00
CA TYR A 39 -27.88 -19.37 3.00
C TYR A 39 -27.27 -19.37 1.61
N MET A 40 -27.43 -20.46 0.86
CA MET A 40 -26.79 -20.65 -0.45
C MET A 40 -26.94 -19.46 -1.42
N PRO A 41 -28.11 -18.79 -1.53
CA PRO A 41 -28.24 -17.62 -2.41
C PRO A 41 -27.41 -16.40 -1.97
N ALA A 42 -26.93 -16.35 -0.72
CA ALA A 42 -26.05 -15.29 -0.24
C ALA A 42 -24.71 -15.22 -1.00
N VAL A 43 -24.34 -16.30 -1.70
CA VAL A 43 -23.15 -16.35 -2.57
C VAL A 43 -23.17 -15.24 -3.63
N VAL A 44 -24.35 -14.85 -4.12
CA VAL A 44 -24.49 -13.74 -5.09
C VAL A 44 -23.94 -12.43 -4.53
N PHE A 45 -24.16 -12.16 -3.23
CA PHE A 45 -23.63 -10.96 -2.59
C PHE A 45 -22.11 -11.00 -2.46
N VAL A 46 -21.52 -12.17 -2.25
CA VAL A 46 -20.05 -12.33 -2.21
C VAL A 46 -19.45 -11.94 -3.56
N PHE A 47 -20.00 -12.44 -4.67
CA PHE A 47 -19.56 -12.05 -6.00
C PHE A 47 -19.79 -10.56 -6.31
N LEU A 48 -20.91 -10.00 -5.86
CA LEU A 48 -21.19 -8.57 -6.00
C LEU A 48 -20.12 -7.72 -5.29
N ILE A 49 -19.75 -8.08 -4.05
CA ILE A 49 -18.72 -7.38 -3.28
C ILE A 49 -17.37 -7.48 -4.00
N LEU A 50 -16.98 -8.67 -4.46
CA LEU A 50 -15.72 -8.86 -5.20
C LEU A 50 -15.69 -8.05 -6.50
N TYR A 51 -16.82 -7.93 -7.20
CA TYR A 51 -16.94 -7.11 -8.39
C TYR A 51 -16.77 -5.61 -8.09
N VAL A 52 -17.40 -5.12 -7.02
CA VAL A 52 -17.21 -3.73 -6.56
C VAL A 52 -15.75 -3.47 -6.18
N MET A 53 -15.10 -4.41 -5.47
CA MET A 53 -13.68 -4.29 -5.13
C MET A 53 -12.80 -4.22 -6.36
N ARG A 54 -13.08 -5.03 -7.38
CA ARG A 54 -12.39 -4.96 -8.68
C ARG A 54 -12.54 -3.58 -9.33
N SER A 55 -13.76 -3.05 -9.40
CA SER A 55 -14.03 -1.75 -10.02
C SER A 55 -13.33 -0.59 -9.28
N LEU A 56 -13.16 -0.70 -7.96
CA LEU A 56 -12.39 0.26 -7.17
C LEU A 56 -10.89 0.16 -7.48
N CYS A 57 -10.35 -1.06 -7.57
CA CYS A 57 -8.94 -1.28 -7.90
C CYS A 57 -8.56 -0.89 -9.33
N GLU A 58 -9.51 -0.93 -10.28
CA GLU A 58 -9.29 -0.42 -11.63
C GLU A 58 -9.04 1.10 -11.65
N LYS A 59 -9.57 1.84 -10.67
CA LYS A 59 -9.32 3.28 -10.51
C LYS A 59 -8.06 3.57 -9.71
N ASP A 60 -7.86 2.84 -8.62
CA ASP A 60 -6.72 3.01 -7.71
C ASP A 60 -6.30 1.67 -7.11
N GLU A 61 -5.13 1.18 -7.52
CA GLU A 61 -4.58 -0.10 -7.09
C GLU A 61 -4.15 -0.11 -5.61
N GLN A 62 -3.90 1.06 -5.01
CA GLN A 62 -3.40 1.20 -3.63
C GLN A 62 -4.49 1.60 -2.64
N LEU A 63 -5.72 1.84 -3.09
CA LEU A 63 -6.86 2.27 -2.25
C LEU A 63 -7.01 1.41 -0.99
N PHE A 64 -7.00 0.08 -1.13
CA PHE A 64 -7.18 -0.84 -0.01
C PHE A 64 -5.97 -0.85 0.93
N HIS A 65 -4.75 -0.69 0.40
CA HIS A 65 -3.57 -0.50 1.23
C HIS A 65 -3.68 0.75 2.09
N GLN A 66 -4.08 1.86 1.46
CA GLN A 66 -4.15 3.15 2.11
C GLN A 66 -5.27 3.18 3.15
N LEU A 67 -6.41 2.55 2.87
CA LEU A 67 -7.49 2.35 3.83
C LEU A 67 -7.03 1.50 5.02
N TYR A 68 -6.27 0.42 4.77
CA TYR A 68 -5.68 -0.40 5.82
C TYR A 68 -4.70 0.39 6.69
N LEU A 69 -3.78 1.15 6.08
CA LEU A 69 -2.83 2.00 6.80
C LEU A 69 -3.55 3.07 7.60
N TYR A 70 -4.56 3.71 7.02
CA TYR A 70 -5.39 4.69 7.72
C TYR A 70 -6.04 4.08 8.97
N TRP A 71 -6.65 2.90 8.82
CA TRP A 71 -7.26 2.20 9.95
C TRP A 71 -6.21 1.80 11.01
N LEU A 72 -5.08 1.24 10.60
CA LEU A 72 -3.99 0.82 11.49
C LEU A 72 -3.44 2.01 12.29
N LEU A 73 -3.14 3.12 11.62
CA LEU A 73 -2.60 4.32 12.23
C LEU A 73 -3.64 5.03 13.11
N ASN A 74 -4.92 4.98 12.75
CA ASN A 74 -5.95 5.65 13.53
C ASN A 74 -6.40 4.83 14.75
N TYR A 75 -6.50 3.51 14.62
CA TYR A 75 -7.03 2.63 15.66
C TYR A 75 -5.93 2.04 16.55
N LYS A 76 -4.83 1.54 15.97
CA LYS A 76 -3.77 0.85 16.72
C LYS A 76 -2.69 1.80 17.25
N SER A 77 -2.44 2.93 16.57
CA SER A 77 -1.43 3.92 16.97
C SER A 77 -1.98 5.08 17.82
N PHE A 78 -3.11 4.89 18.49
CA PHE A 78 -3.70 5.87 19.43
C PHE A 78 -2.70 6.50 20.43
N PRO A 79 -1.79 5.75 21.09
CA PRO A 79 -0.81 6.36 22.00
C PRO A 79 0.25 7.21 21.28
N ASN A 80 0.64 6.84 20.05
CA ASN A 80 1.55 7.65 19.23
C ASN A 80 0.87 8.95 18.77
N ARG A 81 -0.44 8.90 18.46
CA ARG A 81 -1.26 10.07 18.17
C ARG A 81 -1.29 11.09 19.32
N ALA A 82 -1.38 10.59 20.55
CA ALA A 82 -1.36 11.44 21.75
C ALA A 82 -0.01 12.16 21.91
N TYR A 83 1.09 11.46 21.63
CA TYR A 83 2.44 12.03 21.68
C TYR A 83 2.67 13.09 20.59
N TRP A 84 2.22 12.84 19.36
CA TRP A 84 2.44 13.73 18.20
C TRP A 84 1.28 14.70 17.90
N LYS A 85 0.43 15.03 18.89
CA LYS A 85 -0.69 15.99 18.76
C LYS A 85 -1.59 15.74 17.54
N SER A 86 -1.99 14.49 17.32
CA SER A 86 -2.93 14.10 16.26
C SER A 86 -2.44 14.24 14.81
N VAL A 87 -1.14 14.43 14.59
CA VAL A 87 -0.56 14.42 13.23
C VAL A 87 -0.56 12.99 12.68
N ILE A 88 -1.06 12.83 11.46
CA ILE A 88 -0.99 11.57 10.69
C ILE A 88 0.07 11.80 9.60
N SER A 89 1.23 11.15 9.70
CA SER A 89 2.23 11.16 8.63
C SER A 89 2.38 9.77 8.03
N PHE A 90 2.24 9.66 6.71
CA PHE A 90 2.59 8.46 5.94
C PHE A 90 4.06 8.43 5.51
N ALA A 91 4.86 9.39 5.98
CA ALA A 91 6.30 9.42 5.71
C ALA A 91 6.98 8.18 6.33
N PRO A 92 7.99 7.61 5.65
CA PRO A 92 8.75 6.50 6.20
C PRO A 92 9.38 6.95 7.53
N ASN A 93 9.25 6.10 8.56
CA ASN A 93 9.89 6.33 9.85
C ASN A 93 11.39 6.07 9.71
N VAL A 94 12.13 7.06 9.22
CA VAL A 94 13.59 7.01 9.17
C VAL A 94 14.08 7.16 10.61
N LYS A 95 14.68 6.10 11.16
CA LYS A 95 15.28 6.17 12.49
C LYS A 95 16.34 7.26 12.47
N GLU A 96 16.35 8.13 13.48
CA GLU A 96 17.21 9.31 13.57
C GLU A 96 18.71 9.02 13.33
N LYS A 97 19.15 7.81 13.70
CA LYS A 97 20.53 7.33 13.50
C LYS A 97 20.92 7.10 12.04
N GLU A 98 19.96 6.90 11.15
CA GLU A 98 20.19 6.59 9.73
C GLU A 98 20.14 7.83 8.83
N ILE A 99 19.63 8.95 9.35
CA ILE A 99 19.52 10.25 8.65
C ILE A 99 20.87 10.73 8.06
N PRO A 100 21.98 10.80 8.84
CA PRO A 100 23.24 11.31 8.29
C PRO A 100 23.82 10.41 7.19
N LEU A 101 23.59 9.10 7.28
CA LEU A 101 24.10 8.11 6.33
C LEU A 101 23.31 8.15 5.01
N LEU A 102 22.00 8.40 5.08
CA LEU A 102 21.15 8.60 3.90
C LEU A 102 21.44 9.92 3.19
N ILE A 103 21.68 11.00 3.93
CA ILE A 103 22.08 12.30 3.37
C ILE A 103 23.43 12.16 2.63
N SER A 104 24.40 11.51 3.27
CA SER A 104 25.71 11.27 2.65
C SER A 104 25.61 10.44 1.36
N ARG A 105 24.76 9.42 1.32
CA ARG A 105 24.51 8.63 0.10
C ARG A 105 23.81 9.44 -0.99
N ALA A 106 22.83 10.27 -0.62
CA ALA A 106 22.11 11.11 -1.57
C ALA A 106 23.07 12.12 -2.24
N ASP A 107 23.93 12.76 -1.46
CA ASP A 107 24.96 13.67 -1.97
C ASP A 107 25.92 12.97 -2.92
N GLN A 108 26.37 11.75 -2.59
CA GLN A 108 27.23 10.96 -3.48
C GLN A 108 26.55 10.61 -4.79
N THR A 109 25.28 10.23 -4.77
CA THR A 109 24.52 9.92 -5.99
C THR A 109 24.26 11.14 -6.86
N PHE A 110 24.08 12.32 -6.25
CA PHE A 110 23.90 13.59 -6.95
C PHE A 110 25.20 14.07 -7.59
N LEU A 111 26.33 13.93 -6.90
CA LEU A 111 27.64 14.23 -7.46
C LEU A 111 27.98 13.28 -8.62
N ALA A 112 27.71 11.98 -8.47
CA ALA A 112 27.95 11.00 -9.52
C ALA A 112 27.13 11.27 -10.80
N SER A 113 25.90 11.76 -10.68
CA SER A 113 25.09 12.10 -11.85
C SER A 113 25.49 13.42 -12.50
N LYS A 114 26.05 14.36 -11.72
CA LYS A 114 26.62 15.60 -12.26
C LYS A 114 27.89 15.32 -13.08
N GLU A 115 28.75 14.43 -12.59
CA GLU A 115 29.95 14.00 -13.32
C GLU A 115 29.58 13.28 -14.63
N LEU A 116 28.55 12.42 -14.63
CA LEU A 116 28.09 11.73 -15.84
C LEU A 116 27.55 12.70 -16.91
N ASN A 117 26.83 13.76 -16.52
CA ASN A 117 26.32 14.77 -17.46
C ASN A 117 27.40 15.75 -17.98
N GLN A 118 28.63 15.69 -17.48
CA GLN A 118 29.73 16.55 -17.93
C GLN A 118 30.55 15.94 -19.08
N TYR A 119 30.30 14.68 -19.42
CA TYR A 119 30.98 13.92 -20.48
C TYR A 119 30.08 13.60 -21.69
N ASP A 120 28.83 14.07 -21.69
CA ASP A 120 27.91 14.11 -22.85
C ASP A 120 27.85 15.54 -23.44
#